data_AF-A0AAP6EN48-F1
#
_entry.id   AF-A0AAP6EN48-F1
#
_cell.length_a   1.000
_cell.length_b   1.000
_cell.length_c   1.000
_cell.angle_alpha   90.00
_cell.angle_beta   90.00
_cell.angle_gamma   90.00
#
_symmetry.space_group_name_H-M   'P 1'
#
loop_
_entity.id
_entity.type
_entity.pdbx_description
1 polymer ?
#
loop_
_entity_poly.entity_id
_entity_poly.type
_entity_poly.pdbx_seq_one_letter_code
_entity_poly.pdbx_strand_id
1 'polypeptide(L)'
;MNRTTATSLFTPRRSGRTDRKVARTAYTAARHRARKAQDTGRPRKTAGPDPELEPVFPASGRPGPASARGGKVRLPSHRLTTATASGAYPFLAEGGLGAEGIFIGRDVHAEAAFCYDPFALYAGGRIEGFTNPNVVLAGIIGMGKSALAKSIATRAIAHGYRVYVPCDPKGEWTAVAQALGGQSIA
;
A
#
# COMPACT_ATOMS: atom_id res chain seq x y z
N MET A 1 21.35 -3.48 21.37
CA MET A 1 20.15 -2.92 20.71
C MET A 1 18.93 -3.52 21.41
N ASN A 2 18.39 -2.84 22.42
CA ASN A 2 17.39 -3.41 23.32
C ASN A 2 15.99 -3.24 22.72
N ARG A 3 15.45 -4.31 22.14
CA ARG A 3 14.10 -4.31 21.56
C ARG A 3 13.07 -4.46 22.69
N THR A 4 12.41 -3.37 23.07
CA THR A 4 11.37 -3.40 24.11
C THR A 4 10.07 -4.00 23.57
N THR A 5 9.58 -5.10 24.12
CA THR A 5 8.29 -5.70 23.76
C THR A 5 7.38 -5.80 24.99
N ALA A 6 6.06 -5.87 24.77
CA ALA A 6 5.07 -6.06 25.83
C ALA A 6 4.18 -7.26 25.50
N THR A 7 4.14 -8.23 26.40
CA THR A 7 3.37 -9.49 26.27
C THR A 7 2.66 -9.77 27.59
N SER A 8 1.44 -10.34 27.52
CA SER A 8 0.75 -10.85 28.71
C SER A 8 1.36 -12.17 29.15
N LEU A 9 2.00 -12.21 30.33
CA LEU A 9 2.66 -13.42 30.84
C LEU A 9 1.66 -14.51 31.27
N PHE A 10 0.48 -14.12 31.74
CA PHE A 10 -0.55 -15.06 32.20
C PHE A 10 -1.95 -14.49 31.99
N THR A 11 -2.84 -15.29 31.40
CA THR A 11 -4.27 -14.96 31.29
C THR A 11 -5.08 -16.06 31.95
N PRO A 12 -5.65 -15.84 33.14
CA PRO A 12 -6.38 -16.87 33.87
C PRO A 12 -7.63 -17.32 33.11
N ARG A 13 -7.84 -18.65 33.05
CA ARG A 13 -8.97 -19.29 32.35
C ARG A 13 -10.33 -18.86 32.91
N ARG A 14 -10.41 -18.60 34.21
CA ARG A 14 -11.57 -18.04 34.90
C ARG A 14 -11.15 -16.71 35.53
N SER A 15 -11.76 -15.63 35.05
CA SER A 15 -11.53 -14.26 35.53
C SER A 15 -12.84 -13.50 35.47
N GLY A 16 -13.08 -12.65 36.47
CA GLY A 16 -14.23 -11.76 36.49
C GLY A 16 -14.18 -10.78 35.31
N ARG A 17 -15.34 -10.25 34.92
CA ARG A 17 -15.44 -9.27 33.81
C ARG A 17 -14.60 -8.01 34.08
N THR A 18 -14.57 -7.57 35.33
CA THR A 18 -13.76 -6.45 35.83
C THR A 18 -12.27 -6.75 35.67
N ASP A 19 -11.80 -7.91 36.12
CA ASP A 19 -10.38 -8.29 36.05
C ASP A 19 -9.89 -8.36 34.60
N ARG A 20 -10.70 -8.92 33.69
CA ARG A 20 -10.39 -8.95 32.26
C ARG A 20 -10.28 -7.56 31.65
N LYS A 21 -11.15 -6.64 32.07
CA LYS A 21 -11.12 -5.25 31.60
C LYS A 21 -9.82 -4.57 32.05
N VAL A 22 -9.46 -4.73 33.32
CA VAL A 22 -8.22 -4.18 33.92
C VAL A 22 -6.98 -4.75 33.22
N ALA A 23 -6.91 -6.07 33.06
CA ALA A 23 -5.80 -6.74 32.38
C ALA A 23 -5.65 -6.27 30.92
N ARG A 24 -6.77 -6.13 30.20
CA ARG A 24 -6.77 -5.61 28.82
C ARG A 24 -6.28 -4.16 28.76
N THR A 25 -6.75 -3.29 29.65
CA THR A 25 -6.30 -1.89 29.70
C THR A 25 -4.81 -1.79 30.02
N ALA A 26 -4.33 -2.57 30.99
CA ALA A 26 -2.91 -2.61 31.35
C ALA A 26 -2.05 -3.10 30.19
N TYR A 27 -2.47 -4.16 29.50
CA TYR A 27 -1.77 -4.66 28.31
C TYR A 27 -1.74 -3.63 27.18
N THR A 28 -2.86 -2.94 26.90
CA THR A 28 -2.89 -1.90 25.87
C THR A 28 -1.95 -0.75 26.19
N ALA A 29 -1.86 -0.33 27.46
CA ALA A 29 -0.95 0.72 27.89
C ALA A 29 0.53 0.28 27.78
N ALA A 30 0.85 -0.95 28.21
CA ALA A 30 2.19 -1.51 28.09
C ALA A 30 2.64 -1.63 26.63
N ARG A 31 1.76 -2.10 25.74
CA ARG A 31 2.05 -2.19 24.30
C ARG A 31 2.29 -0.82 23.67
N HIS A 32 1.53 0.19 24.08
CA HIS A 32 1.73 1.56 23.61
C HIS A 32 3.07 2.14 24.07
N ARG A 33 3.47 1.91 25.34
CA ARG A 33 4.78 2.33 25.86
C ARG A 33 5.93 1.64 25.14
N ALA A 34 5.84 0.32 24.90
CA ALA A 34 6.86 -0.42 24.16
C ALA A 34 7.04 0.11 22.72
N ARG A 35 5.94 0.48 22.04
CA ARG A 35 6.01 1.12 20.71
C ARG A 35 6.70 2.47 20.74
N LYS A 36 6.34 3.33 21.70
CA LYS A 36 7.00 4.64 21.86
C LYS A 36 8.48 4.52 22.22
N ALA A 37 8.85 3.53 23.03
CA ALA A 37 10.25 3.28 23.37
C ALA A 37 11.09 2.75 22.19
N GLN A 38 10.44 2.05 21.24
CA GLN A 38 11.06 1.64 19.98
C GLN A 38 11.16 2.78 18.96
N ASP A 39 10.39 3.86 19.13
CA ASP A 39 10.44 5.06 18.32
C ASP A 39 11.63 5.92 18.76
N THR A 40 12.84 5.38 18.61
CA THR A 40 14.07 6.15 18.71
C THR A 40 14.07 7.08 17.52
N GLY A 41 13.66 8.34 17.74
CA GLY A 41 13.45 9.38 16.73
C GLY A 41 14.66 9.59 15.82
N ARG A 42 14.88 8.65 14.90
CA ARG A 42 15.91 8.72 13.89
C ARG A 42 15.46 9.85 12.98
N PRO A 43 16.18 10.98 12.92
CA PRO A 43 15.78 12.06 12.05
C PRO A 43 15.75 11.49 10.65
N ARG A 44 14.57 11.53 10.03
CA ARG A 44 14.38 11.08 8.65
C ARG A 44 15.15 12.06 7.78
N LYS A 45 16.45 11.79 7.56
CA LYS A 45 17.26 12.46 6.54
C LYS A 45 16.77 11.98 5.18
N THR A 46 15.58 12.43 4.80
CA THR A 46 15.12 12.42 3.42
C THR A 46 15.08 13.88 3.03
N ALA A 47 15.94 14.28 2.08
CA ALA A 47 15.64 15.47 1.28
C ALA A 47 14.18 15.30 0.83
N GLY A 48 13.31 16.18 1.31
CA GLY A 48 11.88 16.09 1.02
C GLY A 48 11.65 16.19 -0.48
N PRO A 49 10.51 15.70 -0.98
CA PRO A 49 10.07 16.08 -2.32
C PRO A 49 10.06 17.62 -2.45
N ASP A 50 10.18 18.11 -3.68
CA ASP A 50 9.99 19.52 -4.04
C ASP A 50 8.81 20.10 -3.24
N PRO A 51 8.92 21.27 -2.58
CA PRO A 51 7.83 21.84 -1.78
C PRO A 51 6.50 21.96 -2.54
N GLU A 52 6.52 22.07 -3.87
CA GLU A 52 5.32 22.06 -4.71
C GLU A 52 4.67 20.67 -4.86
N LEU A 53 5.41 19.60 -4.58
CA LEU A 53 4.99 18.20 -4.66
C LEU A 53 4.68 17.61 -3.27
N GLU A 54 4.69 18.42 -2.22
CA GLU A 54 4.30 17.92 -0.90
C GLU A 54 2.81 17.53 -0.88
N PRO A 55 2.48 16.34 -0.35
CA PRO A 55 1.10 15.91 -0.28
C PRO A 55 0.31 16.83 0.64
N VAL A 56 -0.67 17.54 0.07
CA VAL A 56 -1.58 18.47 0.76
C VAL A 56 -2.39 17.78 1.86
N PHE A 57 -2.49 16.44 1.82
CA PHE A 57 -3.24 15.64 2.78
C PHE A 57 -2.39 14.50 3.36
N PRO A 58 -2.65 14.08 4.61
CA PRO A 58 -1.97 12.94 5.22
C PRO A 58 -2.26 11.64 4.45
N ALA A 59 -1.40 10.63 4.57
CA ALA A 59 -1.56 9.31 3.91
C ALA A 59 -2.91 8.63 4.20
N SER A 60 -3.57 8.99 5.31
CA SER A 60 -4.93 8.56 5.63
C SER A 60 -6.02 9.08 4.68
N GLY A 61 -5.71 10.04 3.81
CA GLY A 61 -6.65 10.72 2.91
C GLY A 61 -7.11 12.12 3.39
N ARG A 62 -7.75 12.85 2.48
CA ARG A 62 -8.30 14.21 2.69
C ARG A 62 -9.39 14.22 3.77
N PRO A 63 -9.45 15.19 4.68
CA PRO A 63 -10.59 15.33 5.58
C PRO A 63 -11.86 15.74 4.80
N GLY A 64 -12.96 15.02 5.00
CA GLY A 64 -14.27 15.35 4.43
C GLY A 64 -15.14 14.12 4.13
N PRO A 65 -16.45 14.30 3.90
CA PRO A 65 -17.32 13.25 3.38
C PRO A 65 -16.81 12.76 2.00
N ALA A 66 -17.03 11.48 1.68
CA ALA A 66 -16.61 10.84 0.42
C ALA A 66 -15.10 10.89 0.08
N SER A 67 -14.24 11.23 1.05
CA SER A 67 -12.78 11.33 0.86
C SER A 67 -12.03 9.99 0.88
N ALA A 68 -12.75 8.89 1.05
CA ALA A 68 -12.21 7.56 1.39
C ALA A 68 -11.25 7.58 2.59
N ARG A 69 -11.28 8.63 3.43
CA ARG A 69 -10.49 8.76 4.65
C ARG A 69 -10.96 7.76 5.70
N GLY A 70 -10.46 6.53 5.60
CA GLY A 70 -10.80 5.42 6.46
C GLY A 70 -9.64 5.04 7.39
N GLY A 71 -9.93 4.90 8.68
CA GLY A 71 -9.06 4.17 9.60
C GLY A 71 -9.10 2.66 9.32
N LYS A 72 -8.41 1.87 10.16
CA LYS A 72 -8.48 0.40 10.08
C LYS A 72 -9.95 -0.06 10.10
N VAL A 73 -10.37 -0.72 9.02
CA VAL A 73 -11.71 -1.31 8.92
C VAL A 73 -11.86 -2.32 10.06
N ARG A 74 -12.86 -2.11 10.94
CA ARG A 74 -13.21 -3.09 11.96
C ARG A 74 -14.14 -4.12 11.34
N LEU A 75 -13.54 -5.12 10.70
CA LEU A 75 -14.28 -6.26 10.18
C LEU A 75 -14.69 -7.19 11.34
N PRO A 76 -15.91 -7.76 11.32
CA PRO A 76 -16.30 -8.80 12.26
C PRO A 76 -15.39 -10.04 12.11
N SER A 77 -15.26 -10.83 13.16
CA SER A 77 -14.55 -12.11 13.09
C SER A 77 -15.28 -13.03 12.10
N HIS A 78 -14.57 -13.56 11.11
CA HIS A 78 -15.12 -14.58 10.21
C HIS A 78 -15.64 -15.77 11.02
N ARG A 79 -16.88 -16.19 10.75
CA ARG A 79 -17.46 -17.43 11.25
C ARG A 79 -17.69 -18.37 10.08
N LEU A 80 -17.20 -19.59 10.20
CA LEU A 80 -17.34 -20.65 9.21
C LEU A 80 -17.74 -21.93 9.95
N THR A 81 -18.50 -22.80 9.30
CA THR A 81 -18.74 -24.16 9.81
C THR A 81 -17.47 -25.00 9.63
N THR A 82 -17.32 -26.09 10.39
CA THR A 82 -16.14 -26.97 10.28
C THR A 82 -15.98 -27.54 8.86
N ALA A 83 -17.09 -27.82 8.16
CA ALA A 83 -17.09 -28.32 6.78
C ALA A 83 -16.59 -27.28 5.76
N THR A 84 -16.88 -25.99 5.97
CA THR A 84 -16.35 -24.92 5.11
C THR A 84 -14.92 -24.58 5.49
N ALA A 85 -14.58 -24.60 6.78
CA ALA A 85 -13.24 -24.32 7.27
C ALA A 85 -12.22 -25.40 6.84
N SER A 86 -12.63 -26.68 6.72
CA SER A 86 -11.74 -27.75 6.24
C SER A 86 -11.32 -27.59 4.78
N GLY A 87 -12.11 -26.86 3.98
CA GLY A 87 -11.76 -26.51 2.59
C GLY A 87 -10.97 -25.20 2.46
N ALA A 88 -10.78 -24.44 3.55
CA ALA A 88 -10.04 -23.19 3.51
C ALA A 88 -8.54 -23.49 3.42
N TYR A 89 -7.93 -23.16 2.27
CA TYR A 89 -6.48 -23.26 2.08
C TYR A 89 -5.85 -21.87 2.14
N PRO A 90 -5.31 -21.43 3.30
CA PRO A 90 -4.81 -20.07 3.49
C PRO A 90 -3.56 -19.76 2.67
N PHE A 91 -2.97 -20.75 2.00
CA PHE A 91 -1.79 -20.61 1.16
C PHE A 91 -2.13 -20.46 -0.34
N LEU A 92 -3.43 -20.40 -0.69
CA LEU A 92 -3.88 -20.19 -2.08
C LEU A 92 -3.87 -18.71 -2.48
N ALA A 93 -4.02 -17.81 -1.51
CA ALA A 93 -3.94 -16.37 -1.73
C ALA A 93 -2.47 -15.92 -1.65
N GLU A 94 -1.92 -15.48 -2.78
CA GLU A 94 -0.63 -14.82 -2.80
C GLU A 94 -0.68 -13.57 -1.88
N GLY A 95 0.39 -13.31 -1.12
CA GLY A 95 0.44 -12.16 -0.22
C GLY A 95 0.34 -10.81 -0.95
N GLY A 96 0.48 -10.83 -2.28
CA GLY A 96 0.47 -9.67 -3.15
C GLY A 96 1.58 -8.68 -2.80
N LEU A 97 1.58 -7.54 -3.50
CA LEU A 97 2.49 -6.42 -3.22
C LEU A 97 1.95 -5.48 -2.13
N GLY A 98 0.78 -5.80 -1.57
CA GLY A 98 0.03 -4.95 -0.66
C GLY A 98 -0.77 -3.88 -1.38
N ALA A 99 -1.42 -3.00 -0.60
CA ALA A 99 -2.29 -1.94 -1.11
C ALA A 99 -1.56 -0.62 -1.41
N GLU A 100 -0.25 -0.54 -1.16
CA GLU A 100 0.54 0.66 -1.42
C GLU A 100 1.00 0.73 -2.88
N GLY A 101 0.97 1.94 -3.44
CA GLY A 101 1.41 2.22 -4.80
C GLY A 101 0.25 2.50 -5.75
N ILE A 102 0.55 2.41 -7.04
CA ILE A 102 -0.39 2.76 -8.11
C ILE A 102 -1.35 1.59 -8.33
N PHE A 103 -2.66 1.81 -8.20
CA PHE A 103 -3.65 0.81 -8.55
C PHE A 103 -3.56 0.49 -10.04
N ILE A 104 -3.41 -0.78 -10.42
CA ILE A 104 -3.36 -1.24 -11.81
C ILE A 104 -4.68 -1.91 -12.18
N GLY A 105 -5.09 -2.88 -11.37
CA GLY A 105 -6.28 -3.69 -11.63
C GLY A 105 -6.53 -4.68 -10.50
N ARG A 106 -7.12 -5.82 -10.83
CA ARG A 106 -7.45 -6.87 -9.87
C ARG A 106 -6.62 -8.11 -10.18
N ASP A 107 -6.06 -8.69 -9.13
CA ASP A 107 -5.40 -9.97 -9.18
C ASP A 107 -6.44 -11.07 -9.48
N VAL A 108 -6.18 -11.89 -10.49
CA VAL A 108 -7.11 -12.94 -10.96
C VAL A 108 -7.23 -14.10 -9.96
N HIS A 109 -6.19 -14.33 -9.15
CA HIS A 109 -6.17 -15.43 -8.19
C HIS A 109 -6.60 -14.98 -6.80
N ALA A 110 -6.12 -13.81 -6.36
CA ALA A 110 -6.45 -13.30 -5.04
C ALA A 110 -7.77 -12.50 -5.00
N GLU A 111 -8.32 -12.12 -6.18
CA GLU A 111 -9.44 -11.16 -6.32
C GLU A 111 -9.20 -9.82 -5.60
N ALA A 112 -7.95 -9.58 -5.18
CA ALA A 112 -7.53 -8.39 -4.46
C ALA A 112 -7.11 -7.29 -5.44
N ALA A 113 -7.05 -6.05 -4.93
CA ALA A 113 -6.48 -4.94 -5.69
C ALA A 113 -4.99 -5.20 -5.95
N PHE A 114 -4.60 -5.18 -7.23
CA PHE A 114 -3.20 -5.21 -7.65
C PHE A 114 -2.70 -3.76 -7.74
N CYS A 115 -1.92 -3.36 -6.74
CA CYS A 115 -1.19 -2.10 -6.71
C CYS A 115 0.28 -2.35 -6.99
N TYR A 116 0.88 -1.57 -7.88
CA TYR A 116 2.29 -1.69 -8.26
C TYR A 116 2.93 -0.31 -8.36
N ASP A 117 3.96 -0.07 -7.56
CA ASP A 117 4.82 1.11 -7.65
C ASP A 117 6.29 0.65 -7.62
N PRO A 118 6.99 0.70 -8.77
CA PRO A 118 8.34 0.16 -8.88
C PRO A 118 9.33 0.95 -8.01
N PHE A 119 9.13 2.26 -7.83
CA PHE A 119 10.04 3.11 -7.07
C PHE A 119 9.84 2.91 -5.57
N ALA A 120 8.58 2.80 -5.12
CA ALA A 120 8.28 2.50 -3.72
C ALA A 120 8.75 1.10 -3.33
N LEU A 121 8.61 0.10 -4.22
CA LEU A 121 9.12 -1.25 -4.00
C LEU A 121 10.64 -1.30 -3.91
N TYR A 122 11.31 -0.55 -4.80
CA TYR A 122 12.77 -0.41 -4.79
C TYR A 122 13.28 0.25 -3.50
N ALA A 123 12.73 1.41 -3.14
CA ALA A 123 13.16 2.14 -1.95
C ALA A 123 12.80 1.43 -0.63
N GLY A 124 11.68 0.69 -0.62
CA GLY A 124 11.17 0.02 0.57
C GLY A 124 11.86 -1.30 0.89
N GLY A 125 12.65 -1.88 -0.03
CA GLY A 125 13.30 -3.18 0.16
C GLY A 125 12.32 -4.31 0.50
N ARG A 126 11.06 -4.19 0.06
CA ARG A 126 9.97 -5.10 0.45
C ARG A 126 10.08 -6.46 -0.23
N ILE A 127 10.74 -6.51 -1.37
CA ILE A 127 11.01 -7.72 -2.13
C ILE A 127 12.51 -7.96 -2.09
N GLU A 128 12.92 -9.09 -1.53
CA GLU A 128 14.31 -9.51 -1.50
C GLU A 128 14.81 -9.73 -2.94
N GLY A 129 15.95 -9.13 -3.29
CA GLY A 129 16.52 -9.22 -4.64
C GLY A 129 15.90 -8.28 -5.68
N PHE A 130 14.98 -7.40 -5.33
CA PHE A 130 14.46 -6.38 -6.26
C PHE A 130 15.47 -5.23 -6.43
N THR A 131 16.32 -5.37 -7.43
CA THR A 131 17.47 -4.47 -7.67
C THR A 131 17.23 -3.43 -8.75
N ASN A 132 16.15 -3.53 -9.52
CA ASN A 132 15.89 -2.63 -10.63
C ASN A 132 14.38 -2.39 -10.84
N PRO A 133 13.92 -1.12 -10.88
CA PRO A 133 12.52 -0.75 -11.13
C PRO A 133 12.04 -0.89 -12.58
N ASN A 134 12.89 -1.37 -13.50
CA ASN A 134 12.53 -1.50 -14.92
C ASN A 134 11.37 -2.50 -15.15
N VAL A 135 10.45 -2.13 -16.04
CA VAL A 135 9.27 -2.94 -16.40
C VAL A 135 9.22 -3.14 -17.91
N VAL A 136 8.83 -4.34 -18.34
CA VAL A 136 8.55 -4.66 -19.75
C VAL A 136 7.06 -4.95 -19.91
N LEU A 137 6.40 -4.23 -20.83
CA LEU A 137 5.00 -4.46 -21.19
C LEU A 137 4.92 -5.22 -22.53
N ALA A 138 4.53 -6.49 -22.47
CA ALA A 138 4.44 -7.37 -23.63
C ALA A 138 3.04 -7.96 -23.81
N GLY A 139 2.71 -8.39 -25.02
CA GLY A 139 1.39 -8.94 -25.38
C GLY A 139 1.09 -8.81 -26.87
N ILE A 140 0.09 -9.51 -27.37
CA ILE A 140 -0.30 -9.45 -28.79
C ILE A 140 -1.09 -8.16 -29.10
N ILE A 141 -1.29 -7.88 -30.40
CA ILE A 141 -2.06 -6.72 -30.86
C ILE A 141 -3.49 -6.81 -30.31
N GLY A 142 -4.05 -5.69 -29.84
CA GLY A 142 -5.40 -5.63 -29.27
C GLY A 142 -5.53 -5.95 -27.78
N MET A 143 -4.47 -6.41 -27.10
CA MET A 143 -4.53 -6.80 -25.67
C MET A 143 -4.41 -5.63 -24.68
N GLY A 144 -4.67 -4.40 -25.13
CA GLY A 144 -4.69 -3.25 -24.22
C GLY A 144 -3.33 -2.78 -23.69
N LYS A 145 -2.19 -3.15 -24.29
CA LYS A 145 -0.85 -2.67 -23.88
C LYS A 145 -0.75 -1.14 -23.80
N SER A 146 -1.25 -0.43 -24.82
CA SER A 146 -1.27 1.04 -24.85
C SER A 146 -2.18 1.62 -23.75
N ALA A 147 -3.35 0.99 -23.54
CA ALA A 147 -4.27 1.39 -22.47
C ALA A 147 -3.66 1.19 -21.07
N LEU A 148 -2.97 0.08 -20.84
CA LEU A 148 -2.25 -0.20 -19.60
C LEU A 148 -1.11 0.81 -19.39
N ALA A 149 -0.28 1.05 -20.41
CA ALA A 149 0.81 2.02 -20.34
C ALA A 149 0.30 3.43 -20.00
N LYS A 150 -0.74 3.91 -20.69
CA LYS A 150 -1.37 5.21 -20.42
C LYS A 150 -1.99 5.27 -19.02
N SER A 151 -2.62 4.17 -18.56
CA SER A 151 -3.17 4.08 -17.20
C SER A 151 -2.08 4.16 -16.13
N ILE A 152 -0.96 3.45 -16.33
CA ILE A 152 0.18 3.52 -15.42
C ILE A 152 0.74 4.95 -15.39
N ALA A 153 1.01 5.55 -16.55
CA ALA A 153 1.57 6.89 -16.64
C ALA A 153 0.67 7.95 -16.01
N THR A 154 -0.61 7.99 -16.36
CA THR A 154 -1.59 8.96 -15.83
C THR A 154 -1.74 8.82 -14.32
N ARG A 155 -1.83 7.59 -13.80
CA ARG A 155 -1.91 7.36 -12.36
C ARG A 155 -0.60 7.66 -11.65
N ALA A 156 0.56 7.35 -12.25
CA ALA A 156 1.86 7.70 -11.68
C ALA A 156 2.01 9.22 -11.49
N ILE A 157 1.51 10.02 -12.43
CA ILE A 157 1.48 11.49 -12.30
C ILE A 157 0.65 11.93 -11.09
N ALA A 158 -0.49 11.29 -10.84
CA ALA A 158 -1.28 11.54 -9.63
C ALA A 158 -0.56 11.16 -8.32
N HIS A 159 0.43 10.27 -8.39
CA HIS A 159 1.33 9.92 -7.29
C HIS A 159 2.58 10.82 -7.22
N GLY A 160 2.66 11.87 -8.04
CA GLY A 160 3.76 12.84 -8.03
C GLY A 160 4.96 12.46 -8.91
N TYR A 161 4.85 11.40 -9.73
CA TYR A 161 5.91 11.02 -10.66
C TYR A 161 5.88 11.86 -11.94
N ARG A 162 7.06 12.18 -12.47
CA ARG A 162 7.21 12.77 -13.79
C ARG A 162 7.34 11.66 -14.84
N VAL A 163 6.63 11.78 -15.95
CA VAL A 163 6.65 10.80 -17.03
C VAL A 163 7.31 11.42 -18.26
N TYR A 164 8.25 10.69 -18.86
CA TYR A 164 8.91 11.05 -20.11
C TYR A 164 8.68 9.93 -21.14
N VAL A 165 8.18 10.31 -22.31
CA VAL A 165 7.95 9.39 -23.43
C VAL A 165 8.96 9.72 -24.53
N PRO A 166 9.99 8.89 -24.75
CA PRO A 166 11.06 9.22 -25.70
C PRO A 166 10.65 9.07 -27.17
N CYS A 167 9.62 8.28 -27.46
CA CYS A 167 9.20 7.98 -28.83
C CYS A 167 7.68 7.82 -28.89
N ASP A 168 7.01 8.70 -29.63
CA ASP A 168 5.57 8.67 -29.90
C ASP A 168 5.31 8.76 -31.42
N PRO A 169 5.66 7.72 -32.20
CA PRO A 169 5.56 7.77 -33.66
C PRO A 169 4.11 7.85 -34.17
N LYS A 170 3.14 7.53 -33.31
CA LYS A 170 1.70 7.55 -33.62
C LYS A 170 0.97 8.78 -33.09
N GLY A 171 1.65 9.68 -32.37
CA GLY A 171 1.01 10.84 -31.73
C GLY A 171 -0.01 10.48 -30.64
N GLU A 172 0.02 9.23 -30.14
CA GLU A 172 -0.97 8.73 -29.18
C GLU A 172 -0.75 9.29 -27.76
N TRP A 173 0.48 9.73 -27.45
CA TRP A 173 0.86 10.30 -26.16
C TRP A 173 0.79 11.82 -26.17
N THR A 174 0.92 12.44 -27.33
CA THR A 174 0.84 13.91 -27.50
C THR A 174 -0.46 14.47 -26.91
N ALA A 175 -1.60 13.89 -27.26
CA ALA A 175 -2.90 14.32 -26.72
C ALA A 175 -3.00 14.13 -25.20
N VAL A 176 -2.43 13.04 -24.67
CA VAL A 176 -2.43 12.76 -23.22
C VAL A 176 -1.53 13.76 -22.49
N ALA A 177 -0.34 14.06 -23.03
CA ALA A 177 0.59 15.02 -22.45
C ALA A 177 -0.03 16.42 -22.37
N GLN A 178 -0.64 16.88 -23.46
CA GLN A 178 -1.31 18.19 -23.49
C GLN A 178 -2.48 18.27 -22.50
N ALA A 179 -3.30 17.22 -22.41
CA ALA A 179 -4.42 17.17 -21.46
C ALA A 179 -3.96 17.22 -19.98
N LEU A 180 -2.74 16.77 -19.69
CA LEU A 180 -2.13 16.79 -18.36
C LEU A 180 -1.29 18.05 -18.11
N GLY A 181 -1.30 19.03 -19.03
CA GLY A 181 -0.50 20.26 -18.92
C GLY A 181 0.99 20.05 -19.20
N GLY A 182 1.37 18.93 -19.79
CA GLY A 182 2.73 18.63 -20.23
C GLY A 182 3.07 19.22 -21.60
N GLN A 183 4.31 18.99 -22.03
CA GLN A 183 4.82 19.44 -23.33
C GLN A 183 5.14 18.25 -24.24
N SER A 184 4.80 18.38 -25.52
CA SER A 184 5.21 17.47 -26.59
C SER A 184 6.19 18.19 -27.49
N ILE A 185 7.35 17.59 -27.74
CA ILE A 185 8.36 18.10 -28.68
C ILE A 185 8.30 17.18 -29.90
N ALA A 186 7.98 17.77 -31.06
CA ALA A 186 7.91 17.09 -32.34
C ALA A 186 9.18 17.34 -33.15
#